data_AF-E2BVD6-F1
#
_entry.id   AF-E2BVD6-F1
#
_cell.length_a   1.000
_cell.length_b   1.000
_cell.length_c   1.000
_cell.angle_alpha   90.00
_cell.angle_beta   90.00
_cell.angle_gamma   90.00
#
_symmetry.space_group_name_H-M   'P 1'
#
loop_
_entity.id
_entity.type
_entity.pdbx_description
1 polymer ?
#
loop_
_entity_poly.entity_id
_entity_poly.type
_entity_poly.pdbx_seq_one_letter_code
_entity_poly.pdbx_strand_id
1 'polypeptide(L)' 'VLPHQPYSPDIAPFNYHLFRSMIHGLAEQHLHSYEDAKKWVDSWITSKDESFFGHSICMLPERWEKVVANDGQYF' A
#
# COMPACT_ATOMS: atom_id res chain seq x y z
N VAL A 1 -19.71 -4.50 -1.17
CA VAL A 1 -18.43 -4.48 -1.92
C VAL A 1 -18.28 -3.10 -2.52
N LEU A 2 -17.15 -2.42 -2.31
CA LEU A 2 -16.90 -1.11 -2.91
C LEU A 2 -16.57 -1.31 -4.40
N PRO A 3 -17.16 -0.54 -5.34
CA PRO A 3 -16.77 -0.60 -6.74
C PRO A 3 -15.28 -0.30 -6.89
N HIS A 4 -14.58 -1.12 -7.65
CA HIS A 4 -13.16 -0.94 -7.95
C HIS A 4 -12.96 -1.08 -9.45
N GLN A 5 -12.40 -0.04 -10.07
CA GLN A 5 -12.11 -0.06 -11.50
C GLN A 5 -10.97 -1.05 -11.79
N PRO A 6 -11.04 -1.79 -12.92
CA PRO A 6 -9.93 -2.61 -13.36
C PRO A 6 -8.66 -1.77 -13.56
N TYR A 7 -7.50 -2.35 -13.24
CA TYR A 7 -6.18 -1.75 -13.43
C TYR A 7 -5.95 -0.43 -12.66
N SER A 8 -6.62 -0.19 -11.54
CA SER A 8 -6.41 1.04 -10.75
C SER A 8 -5.63 0.79 -9.45
N PRO A 9 -4.33 0.43 -9.50
CA PRO A 9 -3.54 0.22 -8.29
C PRO A 9 -3.32 1.52 -7.50
N ASP A 10 -3.41 2.67 -8.15
CA ASP A 10 -3.35 4.03 -7.59
C ASP A 10 -4.53 4.37 -6.68
N ILE A 11 -5.67 3.68 -6.79
CA ILE A 11 -6.81 3.85 -5.86
C ILE A 11 -6.92 2.70 -4.84
N ALA A 12 -6.01 1.74 -4.86
CA ALA A 12 -6.00 0.61 -3.93
C ALA A 12 -5.03 0.88 -2.75
N PRO A 13 -5.53 1.07 -1.51
CA PRO A 13 -4.70 1.44 -0.35
C PRO A 13 -3.51 0.52 -0.10
N PHE A 14 -3.71 -0.78 -0.29
CA PHE A 14 -2.65 -1.77 -0.17
C PHE A 14 -1.52 -1.57 -1.18
N ASN A 15 -1.85 -1.22 -2.43
CA ASN A 15 -0.87 -1.09 -3.50
C ASN A 15 -0.09 0.23 -3.39
N TYR A 16 -0.77 1.36 -3.23
CA TYR A 16 -0.09 2.66 -3.24
C TYR A 16 0.61 3.01 -1.92
N HIS A 17 0.24 2.39 -0.80
CA HIS A 17 0.79 2.71 0.51
C HIS A 17 1.53 1.52 1.15
N LEU A 18 0.81 0.43 1.47
CA LEU A 18 1.37 -0.69 2.23
C LEU A 18 2.52 -1.38 1.49
N PHE A 19 2.25 -1.93 0.30
CA PHE A 19 3.25 -2.64 -0.48
C PHE A 19 4.35 -1.71 -0.96
N ARG A 20 4.01 -0.46 -1.31
CA ARG A 20 5.02 0.55 -1.65
C ARG A 20 6.02 0.77 -0.52
N SER A 21 5.56 0.88 0.73
CA SER A 21 6.45 1.00 1.89
C SER A 21 7.20 -0.29 2.19
N MET A 22 6.55 -1.44 2.02
CA MET A 22 7.13 -2.76 2.27
C MET A 22 8.26 -3.09 1.30
N ILE A 23 8.11 -2.77 0.01
CA ILE A 23 9.15 -2.97 -1.01
C ILE A 23 10.43 -2.21 -0.65
N HIS A 24 10.32 -0.99 -0.13
CA HIS A 24 11.50 -0.24 0.33
C HIS A 24 12.19 -0.95 1.50
N GLY A 25 11.42 -1.50 2.45
CA GLY A 25 11.99 -2.27 3.56
C GLY A 25 12.62 -3.60 3.13
N LEU A 26 12.08 -4.22 2.07
CA LEU A 26 12.59 -5.49 1.52
C LEU A 26 13.87 -5.30 0.69
N ALA A 27 14.09 -4.12 0.10
CA ALA A 27 15.21 -3.88 -0.80
C ALA A 27 16.58 -4.16 -0.14
N GLU A 28 16.67 -4.06 1.18
CA GLU A 28 17.89 -4.26 1.97
C GLU A 28 17.97 -5.64 2.63
N GLN A 29 17.02 -6.53 2.38
CA GLN A 29 16.86 -7.78 3.12
C GLN A 29 17.18 -9.00 2.26
N HIS A 30 17.94 -9.93 2.83
CA HIS A 30 18.15 -11.26 2.26
C HIS A 30 17.38 -12.29 3.09
N LEU A 31 16.29 -12.80 2.52
CA LEU A 31 15.44 -13.81 3.14
C LEU A 31 15.81 -15.18 2.58
N HIS A 32 16.23 -16.11 3.44
CA HIS A 32 16.76 -17.42 3.02
C HIS A 32 15.75 -18.56 3.16
N SER A 33 14.65 -18.32 3.87
CA SER A 33 13.58 -19.29 4.11
C SER A 33 12.21 -18.62 4.13
N TYR A 34 11.17 -19.45 4.06
CA TYR A 34 9.79 -18.99 4.23
C TYR A 34 9.56 -18.44 5.64
N GLU A 35 10.17 -19.07 6.64
CA GLU A 35 10.11 -18.71 8.05
C GLU A 35 10.74 -17.34 8.30
N ASP A 36 11.88 -17.06 7.66
CA ASP A 36 12.52 -15.74 7.69
C ASP A 36 11.61 -14.68 7.08
N ALA A 37 11.02 -14.97 5.92
CA ALA A 37 10.10 -14.05 5.26
C ALA A 37 8.86 -13.76 6.11
N LYS A 38 8.26 -14.79 6.70
CA LYS A 38 7.11 -14.64 7.59
C LYS A 38 7.45 -13.79 8.81
N LYS A 39 8.56 -14.08 9.48
CA LYS A 39 9.02 -13.33 10.65
C LYS A 39 9.31 -11.87 10.30
N TRP A 40 9.92 -11.63 9.13
CA TRP A 40 10.18 -10.28 8.66
C TRP A 40 8.88 -9.50 8.42
N VAL A 41 7.91 -10.10 7.73
CA VAL A 41 6.59 -9.48 7.49
C VAL A 41 5.88 -9.16 8.82
N ASP A 42 5.84 -10.12 9.76
CA ASP A 42 5.22 -9.93 11.06
C ASP A 42 5.88 -8.80 11.85
N SER A 43 7.22 -8.75 11.86
CA SER A 43 7.99 -7.69 12.50
C SER A 43 7.76 -6.33 11.82
N TRP A 44 7.72 -6.30 10.49
CA TRP A 44 7.51 -5.07 9.74
C TRP A 44 6.12 -4.49 10.00
N ILE A 45 5.07 -5.32 9.98
CA ILE A 45 3.70 -4.91 10.29
C ILE A 45 3.63 -4.37 11.73
N THR A 46 4.21 -5.08 12.69
CA THR A 46 4.23 -4.69 14.11
C THR A 46 5.02 -3.39 14.35
N SER A 47 5.97 -3.06 13.46
CA SER A 47 6.73 -1.80 13.55
C SER A 47 5.93 -0.56 13.10
N LYS A 48 4.77 -0.73 12.44
CA LYS A 48 3.92 0.38 12.00
C LYS A 48 2.91 0.73 13.08
N ASP A 49 2.73 2.03 13.28
CA ASP A 49 1.69 2.54 14.16
C ASP A 49 0.31 2.50 13.48
N GLU A 50 -0.77 2.63 14.27
CA GLU A 50 -2.14 2.61 13.74
C GLU A 50 -2.41 3.76 12.74
N SER A 51 -1.74 4.91 12.94
CA SER A 51 -1.93 6.08 12.07
C SER A 51 -1.33 5.86 10.68
N PHE A 52 -0.31 5.01 10.53
CA PHE A 52 0.19 4.58 9.23
C PHE A 52 -0.91 3.92 8.39
N PHE A 53 -1.64 2.97 8.97
CA PHE A 53 -2.76 2.30 8.28
C PHE A 53 -3.92 3.26 8.06
N GLY A 54 -4.29 4.05 9.07
CA GLY A 54 -5.36 5.05 8.98
C GLY A 54 -5.09 6.11 7.91
N HIS A 55 -3.85 6.59 7.80
CA HIS A 55 -3.45 7.59 6.83
C HIS A 55 -3.69 7.10 5.39
N SER A 56 -3.40 5.83 5.09
CA SER A 56 -3.67 5.27 3.76
C SER A 56 -5.13 5.38 3.36
N ILE A 57 -6.06 5.19 4.30
CA ILE A 57 -7.51 5.29 4.08
C ILE A 57 -7.92 6.75 3.94
N CYS A 58 -7.37 7.64 4.77
CA CYS A 58 -7.64 9.09 4.72
C CYS A 58 -7.16 9.74 3.42
N MET A 59 -6.18 9.16 2.72
CA MET A 59 -5.69 9.65 1.42
C MET A 59 -6.61 9.26 0.23
N LEU A 60 -7.58 8.36 0.45
CA LEU A 60 -8.43 7.84 -0.61
C LEU A 60 -9.30 8.92 -1.29
N PRO A 61 -9.93 9.87 -0.56
CA PRO A 61 -10.69 10.97 -1.17
C PRO A 61 -9.83 11.86 -2.08
N GLU A 62 -8.63 12.24 -1.63
CA GLU A 62 -7.71 13.06 -2.44
C GLU A 62 -7.31 12.35 -3.74
N ARG A 63 -7.10 11.03 -3.69
CA ARG A 63 -6.80 10.23 -4.87
C ARG A 63 -7.98 10.14 -5.81
N TRP A 64 -9.20 9.97 -5.30
CA TRP A 64 -10.40 10.00 -6.14
C TRP A 64 -10.60 11.34 -6.83
N GLU A 65 -10.36 12.46 -6.12
CA GLU A 65 -10.39 13.79 -6.73
C GLU A 65 -9.39 13.91 -7.88
N LYS A 66 -8.18 13.37 -7.73
CA LYS A 66 -7.16 13.34 -8.80
C LYS A 66 -7.60 12.50 -10.00
N VAL A 67 -8.19 11.32 -9.79
CA VAL A 67 -8.73 10.50 -10.89
C VAL A 67 -9.81 11.26 -11.66
N VAL A 68 -10.74 11.91 -10.96
CA VAL A 68 -11.82 12.69 -11.59
C VAL A 68 -11.26 13.89 -12.34
N ALA A 69 -10.32 14.63 -11.74
CA ALA A 69 -9.68 15.77 -12.38
C ALA A 69 -8.84 15.39 -13.61
N ASN A 70 -8.44 14.13 -13.73
CA ASN A 70 -7.64 13.60 -14.82
C ASN A 70 -8.46 12.75 -15.80
N ASP A 71 -9.78 12.92 -15.84
CA ASP A 71 -10.69 12.21 -16.74
C ASP A 71 -10.54 10.68 -16.70
N GLY A 72 -10.24 10.13 -15.52
CA GLY A 72 -10.03 8.69 -15.31
C GLY A 72 -8.64 8.17 -15.69
N GLN A 73 -7.71 9.04 -16.10
CA GLN A 73 -6.31 8.68 -16.34
C GLN A 73 -5.50 8.61 -15.04
N TYR A 74 -4.36 7.91 -15.07
CA TYR A 74 -3.41 7.84 -13.94
C TYR A 74 -2.73 9.19 -13.67
N PHE A 75 -2.45 9.46 -12.39
CA PHE A 75 -1.82 10.69 -11.89
C PHE A 75 -0.53 10.44 -11.09
#